data_AF-A0A937CUS8-F1
#
_entry.id   AF-A0A937CUS8-F1
#
_cell.length_a   1.000
_cell.length_b   1.000
_cell.length_c   1.000
_cell.angle_alpha   90.00
_cell.angle_beta   90.00
_cell.angle_gamma   90.00
#
_symmetry.space_group_name_H-M   'P 1'
#
loop_
_entity.id
_entity.type
_entity.pdbx_description
1 polymer ?
#
loop_
_entity_poly.entity_id
_entity_poly.type
_entity_poly.pdbx_seq_one_letter_code
_entity_poly.pdbx_strand_id
1 'polypeptide(L)'
;MVSRRAMLLRTGAGLAAVAGGPRLALAAAGRPSGAAAGAHALNRLGYGPRPGDLSRIARDPQGWVEEQLQPAGAALPAVLNARLQEDRFLGVHPAVLMQGYIAIARRGRQISRDRAAGLPTPGYELRPDMKAAPESTELGRYLVALQVAAFESRIYRALESPRQLEEAMVDFWFNHFNVDQGKGHARVLIGHYEQYAIRPYALGRFADLLHATARHPAMLSYLDNAVSVAPGRGPRGLNENYARELMELHTLGVDGGYTQQDVTELARILTGWTFAPVRPDEAPPSEPVPLPGDPRRMPGFLFNARAHDAGGKTWLGLHVPAGGESEGDVALDTLARHPSTARHLAFKLAQYFVSDAPPPALVDRAARVFLAQDGQVLPVLRTLFTSEEFWDERQRGSKFKTPLQFALSSLRALGHTPANVRPLQFELVSEGMRLFGCPTPDGYKNTEAAWMSPHVLGRRVEFVTRVANNWLGPAPVEPERLLADLGPLVTPRTREAALQHQDQPRLAVALVLAGPGMMRR
;
A
#
# COMPACT_ATOMS: atom_id res chain seq x y z
N MET A 1 50.49 -41.14 51.14
CA MET A 1 50.69 -42.61 51.22
C MET A 1 50.01 -43.25 50.02
N VAL A 2 50.83 -43.85 49.11
CA VAL A 2 50.71 -45.21 48.52
C VAL A 2 49.33 -45.62 47.94
N SER A 3 49.14 -46.28 46.78
CA SER A 3 49.85 -46.57 45.52
C SER A 3 48.95 -47.55 44.72
N ARG A 4 48.76 -47.30 43.41
CA ARG A 4 48.70 -48.23 42.25
C ARG A 4 47.79 -49.50 42.22
N ARG A 5 47.05 -49.55 41.09
CA ARG A 5 46.94 -50.61 40.03
C ARG A 5 46.07 -51.87 40.24
N ALA A 6 45.11 -52.06 39.31
CA ALA A 6 44.97 -53.16 38.31
C ALA A 6 43.46 -53.31 37.96
N MET A 7 42.93 -52.89 36.80
CA MET A 7 42.99 -53.45 35.45
C MET A 7 42.66 -54.94 35.33
N LEU A 8 41.45 -55.26 34.83
CA LEU A 8 41.14 -56.47 34.06
C LEU A 8 39.99 -56.21 33.08
N LEU A 9 40.28 -56.47 31.79
CA LEU A 9 39.42 -56.38 30.61
C LEU A 9 38.47 -57.57 30.48
N ARG A 10 37.33 -57.34 29.81
CA ARG A 10 36.75 -58.09 28.65
C ARG A 10 35.23 -57.85 28.60
N THR A 11 34.48 -57.71 27.51
CA THR A 11 34.61 -57.56 26.04
C THR A 11 33.16 -57.48 25.53
N GLY A 12 32.87 -56.75 24.44
CA GLY A 12 31.59 -56.86 23.69
C GLY A 12 31.01 -55.50 23.31
N ALA A 13 31.54 -54.82 22.29
CA ALA A 13 31.23 -54.99 20.86
C ALA A 13 30.12 -54.02 20.39
N GLY A 14 30.47 -53.16 19.43
CA GLY A 14 29.53 -52.55 18.50
C GLY A 14 29.43 -51.02 18.52
N LEU A 15 30.43 -50.32 17.98
CA LEU A 15 30.23 -48.97 17.42
C LEU A 15 31.15 -48.81 16.20
N ALA A 16 30.61 -49.23 15.05
CA ALA A 16 31.17 -48.95 13.75
C ALA A 16 30.90 -47.48 13.39
N ALA A 17 31.93 -46.83 12.86
CA ALA A 17 31.85 -45.50 12.30
C ALA A 17 30.90 -45.45 11.10
N VAL A 18 30.01 -44.45 11.07
CA VAL A 18 29.50 -43.84 9.83
C VAL A 18 29.53 -42.32 10.02
N ALA A 19 30.74 -41.76 9.93
CA ALA A 19 30.90 -40.34 9.61
C ALA A 19 30.80 -40.24 8.08
N GLY A 20 29.66 -39.74 7.58
CA GLY A 20 29.44 -39.64 6.14
C GLY A 20 27.97 -39.49 5.75
N GLY A 21 27.22 -38.63 6.46
CA GLY A 21 25.94 -38.16 5.90
C GLY A 21 26.24 -37.29 4.67
N PRO A 22 25.47 -37.38 3.58
CA PRO A 22 25.71 -36.57 2.41
C PRO A 22 25.56 -35.12 2.82
N ARG A 23 26.68 -34.37 2.82
CA ARG A 23 26.60 -32.93 2.63
C ARG A 23 25.92 -32.79 1.28
N LEU A 24 24.62 -32.48 1.29
CA LEU A 24 23.99 -31.79 0.18
C LEU A 24 24.86 -30.56 -0.04
N ALA A 25 25.77 -30.66 -1.00
CA ALA A 25 26.36 -29.50 -1.61
C ALA A 25 25.18 -28.75 -2.19
N LEU A 26 24.70 -27.72 -1.47
CA LEU A 26 24.07 -26.60 -2.16
C LEU A 26 25.12 -26.19 -3.18
N ALA A 27 24.90 -26.57 -4.44
CA ALA A 27 25.55 -25.90 -5.54
C ALA A 27 25.36 -24.41 -5.25
N ALA A 28 26.46 -23.66 -5.16
CA ALA A 28 26.37 -22.22 -5.03
C ALA A 28 25.58 -21.74 -6.25
N ALA A 29 24.28 -21.52 -6.07
CA ALA A 29 23.41 -21.03 -7.11
C ALA A 29 24.05 -19.72 -7.59
N GLY A 30 24.47 -19.70 -8.86
CA GLY A 30 25.09 -18.52 -9.45
C GLY A 30 24.17 -17.32 -9.24
N ARG A 31 24.74 -16.13 -9.04
CA ARG A 31 23.95 -14.90 -8.92
C ARG A 31 22.94 -14.81 -10.07
N PRO A 32 21.66 -14.46 -9.80
CA PRO A 32 20.65 -14.28 -10.83
C PRO A 32 21.18 -13.32 -11.90
N SER A 33 21.11 -13.70 -13.16
CA SER A 33 21.64 -12.91 -14.27
C SER A 33 20.79 -13.09 -15.54
N GLY A 34 20.96 -12.18 -16.49
CA GLY A 34 20.26 -12.18 -17.75
C GLY A 34 18.90 -11.49 -17.72
N ALA A 35 18.33 -11.36 -18.92
CA ALA A 35 17.09 -10.61 -19.13
C ALA A 35 15.90 -11.21 -18.35
N ALA A 36 15.80 -12.53 -18.21
CA ALA A 36 14.68 -13.15 -17.50
C ALA A 36 14.65 -12.78 -16.01
N ALA A 37 15.81 -12.79 -15.35
CA ALA A 37 15.94 -12.36 -13.96
C ALA A 37 15.71 -10.84 -13.82
N GLY A 38 16.25 -10.02 -14.72
CA GLY A 38 15.99 -8.57 -14.71
C GLY A 38 14.51 -8.22 -14.89
N ALA A 39 13.82 -8.89 -15.81
CA ALA A 39 12.39 -8.70 -16.03
C ALA A 39 11.55 -9.15 -14.84
N HIS A 40 11.92 -10.26 -14.18
CA HIS A 40 11.28 -10.72 -12.95
C HIS A 40 11.40 -9.66 -11.83
N ALA A 41 12.61 -9.15 -11.59
CA ALA A 41 12.84 -8.12 -10.57
C ALA A 41 12.03 -6.84 -10.84
N LEU A 42 12.04 -6.34 -12.08
CA LEU A 42 11.28 -5.15 -12.49
C LEU A 42 9.77 -5.29 -12.28
N ASN A 43 9.22 -6.48 -12.52
CA ASN A 43 7.80 -6.78 -12.34
C ASN A 43 7.42 -7.03 -10.87
N ARG A 44 8.33 -7.58 -10.05
CA ARG A 44 8.06 -7.87 -8.63
C ARG A 44 8.24 -6.67 -7.73
N LEU A 45 9.31 -5.91 -7.91
CA LEU A 45 9.64 -4.76 -7.07
C LEU A 45 9.04 -3.45 -7.58
N GLY A 46 8.43 -3.45 -8.77
CA GLY A 46 7.88 -2.26 -9.37
C GLY A 46 6.70 -2.56 -10.28
N TYR A 47 6.42 -1.61 -11.17
CA TYR A 47 5.34 -1.74 -12.15
C TYR A 47 5.87 -2.18 -13.52
N GLY A 48 6.94 -2.98 -13.58
CA GLY A 48 7.51 -3.49 -14.82
C GLY A 48 8.51 -2.55 -15.52
N PRO A 49 9.11 -3.02 -16.64
CA PRO A 49 10.18 -2.32 -17.34
C PRO A 49 9.70 -1.05 -18.05
N ARG A 50 10.59 -0.06 -18.13
CA ARG A 50 10.55 1.02 -19.14
C ARG A 50 11.54 0.74 -20.27
N PRO A 51 11.43 1.45 -21.41
CA PRO A 51 12.42 1.37 -22.47
C PRO A 51 13.85 1.50 -21.94
N GLY A 52 14.72 0.54 -22.27
CA GLY A 52 16.11 0.47 -21.81
C GLY A 52 16.37 -0.11 -20.42
N ASP A 53 15.37 -0.28 -19.55
CA ASP A 53 15.58 -0.82 -18.19
C ASP A 53 16.15 -2.24 -18.21
N LEU A 54 15.59 -3.09 -19.08
CA LEU A 54 15.97 -4.49 -19.15
C LEU A 54 17.43 -4.67 -19.56
N SER A 55 17.87 -3.91 -20.57
CA SER A 55 19.27 -3.89 -21.03
C SER A 55 20.23 -3.42 -19.94
N ARG A 56 19.81 -2.45 -19.12
CA ARG A 56 20.59 -1.93 -17.99
C ARG A 56 20.73 -2.99 -16.87
N ILE A 57 19.63 -3.63 -16.50
CA ILE A 57 19.54 -4.47 -15.30
C ILE A 57 19.94 -5.92 -15.56
N ALA A 58 19.83 -6.42 -16.80
CA ALA A 58 20.12 -7.83 -17.13
C ALA A 58 21.55 -8.29 -16.73
N ARG A 59 22.50 -7.36 -16.59
CA ARG A 59 23.87 -7.67 -16.15
C ARG A 59 23.97 -7.95 -14.66
N ASP A 60 23.21 -7.24 -13.84
CA ASP A 60 23.18 -7.42 -12.38
C ASP A 60 21.77 -7.16 -11.77
N PRO A 61 20.82 -8.09 -11.97
CA PRO A 61 19.48 -8.00 -11.39
C PRO A 61 19.50 -7.88 -9.86
N GLN A 62 20.39 -8.61 -9.18
CA GLN A 62 20.50 -8.55 -7.72
C GLN A 62 21.06 -7.20 -7.25
N GLY A 63 22.03 -6.64 -7.97
CA GLY A 63 22.53 -5.29 -7.70
C GLY A 63 21.42 -4.24 -7.80
N TRP A 64 20.58 -4.32 -8.83
CA TRP A 64 19.42 -3.42 -8.95
C TRP A 64 18.40 -3.59 -7.81
N VAL A 65 18.16 -4.82 -7.34
CA VAL A 65 17.33 -5.07 -6.14
C VAL A 65 17.92 -4.35 -4.92
N GLU A 66 19.23 -4.43 -4.70
CA GLU A 66 19.90 -3.74 -3.60
C GLU A 66 19.86 -2.20 -3.75
N GLU A 67 19.93 -1.67 -4.97
CA GLU A 67 19.69 -0.23 -5.23
C GLU A 67 18.27 0.18 -4.79
N GLN A 68 17.25 -0.63 -5.09
CA GLN A 68 15.86 -0.34 -4.72
C GLN A 68 15.61 -0.40 -3.21
N LEU A 69 16.37 -1.23 -2.49
CA LEU A 69 16.38 -1.28 -1.02
C LEU A 69 17.05 -0.03 -0.38
N GLN A 70 17.60 0.88 -1.18
CA GLN A 70 18.27 2.12 -0.73
C GLN A 70 17.70 3.36 -1.46
N PRO A 71 16.40 3.68 -1.26
CA PRO A 71 15.67 4.67 -2.07
C PRO A 71 16.25 6.09 -1.98
N ALA A 72 16.91 6.44 -0.88
CA ALA A 72 17.48 7.77 -0.65
C ALA A 72 18.55 8.16 -1.71
N GLY A 73 19.16 7.18 -2.40
CA GLY A 73 20.18 7.43 -3.42
C GLY A 73 19.66 7.93 -4.77
N ALA A 74 18.37 7.80 -5.06
CA ALA A 74 17.82 8.16 -6.38
C ALA A 74 17.04 9.48 -6.34
N ALA A 75 17.53 10.52 -7.00
CA ALA A 75 16.77 11.78 -7.14
C ALA A 75 15.52 11.57 -7.99
N LEU A 76 14.41 12.22 -7.62
CA LEU A 76 13.21 12.23 -8.46
C LEU A 76 13.46 13.10 -9.71
N PRO A 77 12.90 12.72 -10.89
CA PRO A 77 12.99 13.55 -12.09
C PRO A 77 12.44 14.95 -11.86
N ALA A 78 13.04 15.97 -12.50
CA ALA A 78 12.64 17.37 -12.33
C ALA A 78 11.16 17.62 -12.67
N VAL A 79 10.65 16.97 -13.73
CA VAL A 79 9.24 17.04 -14.13
C VAL A 79 8.32 16.48 -13.06
N LEU A 80 8.67 15.34 -12.47
CA LEU A 80 7.92 14.74 -11.37
C LEU A 80 7.96 15.65 -10.14
N ASN A 81 9.15 16.16 -9.77
CA ASN A 81 9.28 17.10 -8.66
C ASN A 81 8.40 18.34 -8.85
N ALA A 82 8.38 18.95 -10.05
CA ALA A 82 7.54 20.11 -10.34
C ALA A 82 6.05 19.79 -10.12
N ARG A 83 5.57 18.65 -10.64
CA ARG A 83 4.18 18.19 -10.42
C ARG A 83 3.86 17.99 -8.94
N LEU A 84 4.81 17.50 -8.16
CA LEU A 84 4.63 17.22 -6.74
C LEU A 84 4.74 18.45 -5.86
N GLN A 85 5.42 19.52 -6.28
CA GLN A 85 5.40 20.80 -5.55
C GLN A 85 4.03 21.48 -5.59
N GLU A 86 3.23 21.17 -6.62
CA GLU A 86 1.83 21.61 -6.73
C GLU A 86 0.86 20.68 -5.96
N ASP A 87 1.39 19.66 -5.26
CA ASP A 87 0.59 18.71 -4.50
C ASP A 87 -0.12 19.44 -3.34
N ARG A 88 -1.46 19.37 -3.36
CA ARG A 88 -2.37 20.09 -2.47
C ARG A 88 -2.30 19.65 -1.01
N PHE A 89 -1.50 18.63 -0.69
CA PHE A 89 -1.40 18.08 0.66
C PHE A 89 -0.09 18.44 1.36
N LEU A 90 0.99 18.72 0.62
CA LEU A 90 2.31 18.97 1.21
C LEU A 90 2.32 20.31 1.96
N GLY A 91 2.84 20.30 3.18
CA GLY A 91 2.83 21.45 4.09
C GLY A 91 1.46 21.83 4.66
N VAL A 92 0.36 21.17 4.25
CA VAL A 92 -1.00 21.54 4.65
C VAL A 92 -1.43 20.79 5.90
N HIS A 93 -1.83 21.51 6.95
CA HIS A 93 -2.46 20.89 8.12
C HIS A 93 -3.84 20.29 7.77
N PRO A 94 -4.17 19.05 8.20
CA PRO A 94 -5.38 18.36 7.73
C PRO A 94 -6.68 19.05 8.19
N ALA A 95 -6.63 19.83 9.27
CA ALA A 95 -7.76 20.67 9.70
C ALA A 95 -8.18 21.69 8.61
N VAL A 96 -7.25 22.21 7.80
CA VAL A 96 -7.55 23.14 6.70
C VAL A 96 -8.49 22.49 5.68
N LEU A 97 -8.18 21.25 5.30
CA LEU A 97 -8.97 20.48 4.33
C LEU A 97 -10.36 20.16 4.89
N MET A 98 -10.43 19.79 6.17
CA MET A 98 -11.71 19.53 6.84
C MET A 98 -12.55 20.81 7.02
N GLN A 99 -11.93 21.96 7.32
CA GLN A 99 -12.63 23.25 7.47
C GLN A 99 -13.28 23.65 6.14
N GLY A 100 -12.52 23.57 5.04
CA GLY A 100 -13.03 23.84 3.70
C GLY A 100 -14.23 22.94 3.36
N TYR A 101 -14.09 21.64 3.61
CA TYR A 101 -15.19 20.69 3.41
C TYR A 101 -16.45 21.05 4.21
N ILE A 102 -16.32 21.31 5.52
CA ILE A 102 -17.46 21.60 6.40
C ILE A 102 -18.11 22.93 6.03
N ALA A 103 -17.32 23.97 5.76
CA ALA A 103 -17.80 25.29 5.39
C ALA A 103 -18.64 25.24 4.10
N ILE A 104 -18.11 24.60 3.05
CA ILE A 104 -18.81 24.44 1.77
C ILE A 104 -20.08 23.59 1.95
N ALA A 105 -19.99 22.49 2.71
CA ALA A 105 -21.16 21.63 2.96
C ALA A 105 -22.25 22.34 3.77
N ARG A 106 -21.89 23.17 4.77
CA ARG A 106 -22.84 23.99 5.53
C ARG A 106 -23.53 25.02 4.64
N ARG A 107 -22.75 25.74 3.82
CA ARG A 107 -23.29 26.71 2.85
C ARG A 107 -24.24 26.04 1.87
N GLY A 108 -23.88 24.89 1.32
CA GLY A 108 -24.74 24.12 0.42
C GLY A 108 -26.08 23.74 1.06
N ARG A 109 -26.06 23.27 2.32
CA ARG A 109 -27.29 22.98 3.07
C ARG A 109 -28.13 24.23 3.34
N GLN A 110 -27.48 25.36 3.65
CA GLN A 110 -28.18 26.63 3.85
C GLN A 110 -28.88 27.08 2.56
N ILE A 111 -28.19 27.07 1.43
CA ILE A 111 -28.76 27.39 0.10
C ILE A 111 -29.95 26.47 -0.22
N SER A 112 -29.83 25.16 0.04
CA SER A 112 -30.96 24.24 -0.16
C SER A 112 -32.17 24.57 0.73
N ARG A 113 -31.95 25.00 1.98
CA ARG A 113 -33.01 25.43 2.90
C ARG A 113 -33.65 26.74 2.45
N ASP A 114 -32.84 27.73 2.08
CA ASP A 114 -33.30 29.03 1.62
C ASP A 114 -34.16 28.89 0.36
N ARG A 115 -33.73 28.06 -0.60
CA ARG A 115 -34.53 27.73 -1.79
C ARG A 115 -35.84 27.03 -1.44
N ALA A 116 -35.82 26.06 -0.53
CA ALA A 116 -37.04 25.39 -0.08
C ALA A 116 -38.00 26.37 0.62
N ALA A 117 -37.48 27.45 1.21
CA ALA A 117 -38.24 28.53 1.82
C ALA A 117 -38.61 29.67 0.86
N GLY A 118 -38.27 29.58 -0.44
CA GLY A 118 -38.54 30.63 -1.43
C GLY A 118 -37.69 31.89 -1.28
N LEU A 119 -36.60 31.83 -0.51
CA LEU A 119 -35.71 32.97 -0.30
C LEU A 119 -34.74 33.14 -1.48
N PRO A 120 -34.32 34.39 -1.80
CA PRO A 120 -33.33 34.64 -2.85
C PRO A 120 -31.99 33.95 -2.55
N THR A 121 -31.38 33.33 -3.56
CA THR A 121 -30.04 32.72 -3.46
C THR A 121 -29.09 33.29 -4.53
N PRO A 122 -28.56 34.52 -4.33
CA PRO A 122 -27.72 35.21 -5.33
C PRO A 122 -26.49 34.39 -5.71
N GLY A 123 -26.18 34.31 -7.02
CA GLY A 123 -25.03 33.55 -7.54
C GLY A 123 -25.25 32.04 -7.65
N TYR A 124 -26.44 31.54 -7.29
CA TYR A 124 -26.82 30.12 -7.38
C TYR A 124 -28.11 29.96 -8.21
N GLU A 125 -28.29 30.73 -9.27
CA GLU A 125 -29.43 30.58 -10.16
C GLU A 125 -29.23 29.31 -11.03
N LEU A 126 -30.00 28.24 -10.74
CA LEU A 126 -30.06 27.07 -11.63
C LEU A 126 -31.07 27.35 -12.74
N ARG A 127 -30.75 26.95 -13.98
CA ARG A 127 -31.77 26.89 -15.03
C ARG A 127 -32.86 25.90 -14.58
N PRO A 128 -34.16 26.22 -14.77
CA PRO A 128 -35.29 25.43 -14.22
C PRO A 128 -35.31 23.95 -14.63
N ASP A 129 -34.59 23.60 -15.69
CA ASP A 129 -34.53 22.28 -16.34
C ASP A 129 -33.34 21.42 -15.91
N MET A 130 -32.43 21.90 -15.05
CA MET A 130 -31.24 21.16 -14.64
C MET A 130 -31.27 20.71 -13.17
N LYS A 131 -31.27 19.39 -12.95
CA LYS A 131 -30.77 18.83 -11.67
C LYS A 131 -29.25 19.03 -11.66
N ALA A 132 -28.72 19.74 -10.66
CA ALA A 132 -27.28 19.86 -10.49
C ALA A 132 -26.68 18.47 -10.22
N ALA A 133 -25.83 17.97 -11.12
CA ALA A 133 -24.99 16.80 -10.83
C ALA A 133 -24.15 17.08 -9.58
N PRO A 134 -23.85 16.07 -8.73
CA PRO A 134 -23.03 16.27 -7.54
C PRO A 134 -21.73 17.03 -7.83
N GLU A 135 -21.06 16.71 -8.95
CA GLU A 135 -19.83 17.34 -9.43
C GLU A 135 -19.99 18.82 -9.84
N SER A 136 -21.19 19.26 -10.25
CA SER A 136 -21.45 20.65 -10.63
C SER A 136 -21.77 21.56 -9.44
N THR A 137 -21.88 21.00 -8.23
CA THR A 137 -21.97 21.77 -6.99
C THR A 137 -20.60 22.29 -6.55
N GLU A 138 -20.54 23.36 -5.75
CA GLU A 138 -19.29 23.85 -5.14
C GLU A 138 -18.58 22.73 -4.36
N LEU A 139 -19.35 21.94 -3.60
CA LEU A 139 -18.84 20.80 -2.84
C LEU A 139 -18.27 19.71 -3.75
N GLY A 140 -18.96 19.37 -4.83
CA GLY A 140 -18.49 18.39 -5.81
C GLY A 140 -17.16 18.78 -6.42
N ARG A 141 -17.03 20.03 -6.90
CA ARG A 141 -15.77 20.54 -7.45
C ARG A 141 -14.63 20.48 -6.44
N TYR A 142 -14.90 20.84 -5.18
CA TYR A 142 -13.90 20.79 -4.12
C TYR A 142 -13.41 19.36 -3.86
N LEU A 143 -14.34 18.39 -3.74
CA LEU A 143 -13.99 16.98 -3.53
C LEU A 143 -13.23 16.41 -4.73
N VAL A 144 -13.72 16.65 -5.95
CA VAL A 144 -13.07 16.17 -7.18
C VAL A 144 -11.64 16.72 -7.28
N ALA A 145 -11.42 18.00 -6.97
CA ALA A 145 -10.08 18.59 -7.01
C ALA A 145 -9.07 17.88 -6.08
N LEU A 146 -9.49 17.53 -4.86
CA LEU A 146 -8.61 16.81 -3.91
C LEU A 146 -8.42 15.35 -4.32
N GLN A 147 -9.48 14.64 -4.70
CA GLN A 147 -9.41 13.24 -5.11
C GLN A 147 -8.54 13.07 -6.37
N VAL A 148 -8.69 13.98 -7.34
CA VAL A 148 -7.85 14.03 -8.53
C VAL A 148 -6.40 14.29 -8.17
N ALA A 149 -6.10 15.25 -7.28
CA ALA A 149 -4.72 15.53 -6.88
C ALA A 149 -4.06 14.30 -6.21
N ALA A 150 -4.78 13.59 -5.33
CA ALA A 150 -4.27 12.36 -4.71
C ALA A 150 -4.02 11.28 -5.77
N PHE A 151 -4.97 11.10 -6.69
CA PHE A 151 -4.85 10.12 -7.79
C PHE A 151 -3.67 10.43 -8.71
N GLU A 152 -3.54 11.67 -9.16
CA GLU A 152 -2.45 12.13 -10.03
C GLU A 152 -1.10 11.95 -9.34
N SER A 153 -0.97 12.34 -8.06
CA SER A 153 0.26 12.13 -7.27
C SER A 153 0.67 10.65 -7.24
N ARG A 154 -0.26 9.73 -6.97
CA ARG A 154 0.02 8.29 -6.99
C ARG A 154 0.45 7.79 -8.36
N ILE A 155 -0.31 8.11 -9.41
CA ILE A 155 -0.06 7.58 -10.76
C ILE A 155 1.26 8.13 -11.32
N TYR A 156 1.52 9.43 -11.19
CA TYR A 156 2.75 10.02 -11.72
C TYR A 156 3.99 9.49 -11.02
N ARG A 157 3.96 9.31 -9.70
CA ARG A 157 5.07 8.67 -8.98
C ARG A 157 5.29 7.23 -9.41
N ALA A 158 4.23 6.43 -9.52
CA ALA A 158 4.34 5.04 -9.96
C ALA A 158 4.88 4.92 -11.40
N LEU A 159 4.47 5.83 -12.29
CA LEU A 159 5.00 5.90 -13.64
C LEU A 159 6.46 6.35 -13.64
N GLU A 160 6.79 7.49 -13.04
CA GLU A 160 8.05 8.23 -13.28
C GLU A 160 9.16 8.03 -12.25
N SER A 161 8.84 7.64 -11.02
CA SER A 161 9.83 7.52 -9.95
C SER A 161 10.84 6.41 -10.25
N PRO A 162 12.16 6.65 -10.10
CA PRO A 162 13.16 5.58 -10.14
C PRO A 162 13.12 4.68 -8.90
N ARG A 163 12.40 5.10 -7.84
CA ARG A 163 12.24 4.38 -6.57
C ARG A 163 11.02 3.45 -6.63
N GLN A 164 11.05 2.51 -7.55
CA GLN A 164 9.90 1.64 -7.84
C GLN A 164 9.47 0.79 -6.63
N LEU A 165 10.42 0.28 -5.84
CA LEU A 165 10.11 -0.45 -4.61
C LEU A 165 9.39 0.43 -3.57
N GLU A 166 9.79 1.70 -3.44
CA GLU A 166 9.10 2.64 -2.56
C GLU A 166 7.64 2.80 -2.99
N GLU A 167 7.37 3.01 -4.29
CA GLU A 167 6.00 3.15 -4.79
C GLU A 167 5.17 1.86 -4.68
N ALA A 168 5.79 0.69 -4.82
CA ALA A 168 5.12 -0.59 -4.60
C ALA A 168 4.78 -0.81 -3.11
N MET A 169 5.66 -0.37 -2.20
CA MET A 169 5.43 -0.45 -0.76
C MET A 169 4.41 0.57 -0.27
N VAL A 170 4.37 1.78 -0.84
CA VAL A 170 3.31 2.76 -0.56
C VAL A 170 1.94 2.20 -0.94
N ASP A 171 1.82 1.55 -2.11
CA ASP A 171 0.57 0.89 -2.50
C ASP A 171 0.20 -0.26 -1.55
N PHE A 172 1.17 -1.13 -1.24
CA PHE A 172 0.99 -2.23 -0.29
C PHE A 172 0.50 -1.76 1.08
N TRP A 173 1.15 -0.75 1.66
CA TRP A 173 0.81 -0.25 2.99
C TRP A 173 -0.48 0.54 3.01
N PHE A 174 -0.76 1.33 1.98
CA PHE A 174 -2.05 2.00 1.85
C PHE A 174 -3.18 0.96 1.82
N ASN A 175 -3.01 -0.11 1.05
CA ASN A 175 -3.99 -1.18 0.97
C ASN A 175 -4.07 -2.01 2.27
N HIS A 176 -2.96 -2.15 3.01
CA HIS A 176 -2.93 -2.82 4.30
C HIS A 176 -3.68 -2.01 5.38
N PHE A 177 -3.45 -0.69 5.44
CA PHE A 177 -4.13 0.24 6.33
C PHE A 177 -5.21 1.02 5.57
N ASN A 178 -6.12 0.27 4.93
CA ASN A 178 -7.06 0.83 3.97
C ASN A 178 -7.98 1.88 4.62
N VAL A 179 -8.18 2.97 3.89
CA VAL A 179 -9.16 4.00 4.20
C VAL A 179 -9.99 4.25 2.95
N ASP A 180 -11.31 4.11 3.04
CA ASP A 180 -12.21 4.45 1.94
C ASP A 180 -12.41 5.97 1.87
N GLN A 181 -11.99 6.58 0.76
CA GLN A 181 -12.27 7.99 0.48
C GLN A 181 -13.78 8.28 0.41
N GLY A 182 -14.65 7.28 0.31
CA GLY A 182 -16.11 7.42 0.33
C GLY A 182 -16.70 7.73 1.71
N LYS A 183 -15.97 7.54 2.82
CA LYS A 183 -16.54 7.63 4.18
C LYS A 183 -16.05 8.88 4.95
N GLY A 184 -17.01 9.61 5.54
CA GLY A 184 -16.72 10.70 6.49
C GLY A 184 -15.73 11.73 5.98
N HIS A 185 -14.76 12.10 6.81
CA HIS A 185 -13.72 13.06 6.48
C HIS A 185 -12.61 12.52 5.58
N ALA A 186 -12.53 11.19 5.36
CA ALA A 186 -11.54 10.60 4.47
C ALA A 186 -11.63 11.16 3.04
N ARG A 187 -12.83 11.59 2.62
CA ARG A 187 -13.14 12.28 1.35
C ARG A 187 -12.19 13.42 0.99
N VAL A 188 -11.63 14.09 2.00
CA VAL A 188 -10.73 15.24 1.82
C VAL A 188 -9.34 15.02 2.40
N LEU A 189 -9.12 13.86 3.03
CA LEU A 189 -7.87 13.57 3.75
C LEU A 189 -7.06 12.45 3.09
N ILE A 190 -7.54 11.83 2.03
CA ILE A 190 -6.91 10.60 1.50
C ILE A 190 -5.51 10.83 0.94
N GLY A 191 -5.31 11.94 0.22
CA GLY A 191 -3.97 12.32 -0.25
C GLY A 191 -3.05 12.70 0.91
N HIS A 192 -3.56 13.44 1.91
CA HIS A 192 -2.81 13.75 3.12
C HIS A 192 -2.42 12.48 3.89
N TYR A 193 -3.32 11.50 3.98
CA TYR A 193 -3.05 10.21 4.62
C TYR A 193 -1.89 9.48 3.97
N GLU A 194 -1.87 9.40 2.64
CA GLU A 194 -0.74 8.80 1.93
C GLU A 194 0.57 9.58 2.18
N GLN A 195 0.55 10.91 2.08
CA GLN A 195 1.77 11.73 2.17
C GLN A 195 2.38 11.77 3.58
N TYR A 196 1.56 11.73 4.65
CA TYR A 196 2.03 11.91 6.02
C TYR A 196 2.08 10.63 6.84
N ALA A 197 1.15 9.69 6.59
CA ALA A 197 1.05 8.47 7.39
C ALA A 197 1.64 7.23 6.72
N ILE A 198 1.66 7.17 5.39
CA ILE A 198 2.12 5.97 4.66
C ILE A 198 3.53 6.17 4.09
N ARG A 199 3.69 7.12 3.17
CA ARG A 199 4.91 7.30 2.38
C ARG A 199 6.18 7.50 3.21
N PRO A 200 6.20 8.33 4.27
CA PRO A 200 7.41 8.56 5.05
C PRO A 200 7.96 7.30 5.74
N TYR A 201 7.09 6.31 6.00
CA TYR A 201 7.41 5.12 6.78
C TYR A 201 7.35 3.83 5.95
N ALA A 202 7.11 3.91 4.64
CA ALA A 202 6.85 2.74 3.77
C ALA A 202 7.99 1.71 3.74
N LEU A 203 9.23 2.15 3.96
CA LEU A 203 10.43 1.30 4.03
C LEU A 203 11.10 1.37 5.42
N GLY A 204 10.47 2.04 6.38
CA GLY A 204 11.02 2.26 7.72
C GLY A 204 10.65 1.16 8.71
N ARG A 205 10.47 1.55 9.96
CA ARG A 205 10.04 0.66 11.04
C ARG A 205 8.53 0.56 11.09
N PHE A 206 8.00 -0.64 11.21
CA PHE A 206 6.56 -0.88 11.24
C PHE A 206 5.87 -0.16 12.41
N ALA A 207 6.51 -0.06 13.57
CA ALA A 207 5.96 0.69 14.70
C ALA A 207 5.67 2.16 14.33
N ASP A 208 6.57 2.83 13.60
CA ASP A 208 6.39 4.23 13.21
C ASP A 208 5.23 4.37 12.21
N LEU A 209 5.13 3.44 11.25
CA LEU A 209 3.99 3.36 10.33
C LEU A 209 2.67 3.13 11.07
N LEU A 210 2.64 2.22 12.04
CA LEU A 210 1.46 1.90 12.85
C LEU A 210 1.00 3.10 13.70
N HIS A 211 1.94 3.81 14.32
CA HIS A 211 1.67 5.05 15.05
C HIS A 211 1.09 6.13 14.14
N ALA A 212 1.73 6.35 12.99
CA ALA A 212 1.31 7.37 12.05
C ALA A 212 -0.11 7.10 11.51
N THR A 213 -0.42 5.86 11.13
CA THR A 213 -1.75 5.51 10.63
C THR A 213 -2.81 5.58 11.72
N ALA A 214 -2.50 5.10 12.93
CA ALA A 214 -3.45 5.07 14.04
C ALA A 214 -3.87 6.46 14.53
N ARG A 215 -2.96 7.43 14.47
CA ARG A 215 -3.20 8.81 14.88
C ARG A 215 -3.75 9.68 13.75
N HIS A 216 -3.77 9.21 12.50
CA HIS A 216 -4.21 10.03 11.39
C HIS A 216 -5.73 10.28 11.41
N PRO A 217 -6.21 11.54 11.26
CA PRO A 217 -7.64 11.86 11.30
C PRO A 217 -8.50 11.07 10.29
N ALA A 218 -7.93 10.70 9.14
CA ALA A 218 -8.63 9.85 8.16
C ALA A 218 -8.96 8.46 8.71
N MET A 219 -8.02 7.78 9.40
CA MET A 219 -8.23 6.45 9.99
C MET A 219 -9.21 6.52 11.17
N LEU A 220 -9.00 7.49 12.07
CA LEU A 220 -9.87 7.74 13.21
C LEU A 220 -11.32 8.05 12.79
N SER A 221 -11.51 8.76 11.68
CA SER A 221 -12.83 9.00 11.09
C SER A 221 -13.39 7.79 10.34
N TYR A 222 -12.55 7.01 9.67
CA TYR A 222 -12.99 5.87 8.84
C TYR A 222 -13.48 4.72 9.70
N LEU A 223 -12.81 4.42 10.82
CA LEU A 223 -13.18 3.33 11.72
C LEU A 223 -13.96 3.81 12.95
N ASP A 224 -14.45 5.04 12.91
CA ASP A 224 -15.34 5.65 13.91
C ASP A 224 -14.74 5.69 15.33
N ASN A 225 -13.41 5.68 15.46
CA ASN A 225 -12.74 5.84 16.76
C ASN A 225 -12.84 7.26 17.29
N ALA A 226 -12.86 8.26 16.39
CA ALA A 226 -12.95 9.67 16.78
C ALA A 226 -14.20 10.01 17.61
N VAL A 227 -15.21 9.13 17.61
CA VAL A 227 -16.45 9.25 18.38
C VAL A 227 -16.57 8.22 19.51
N SER A 228 -15.56 7.38 19.72
CA SER A 228 -15.48 6.39 20.78
C SER A 228 -15.19 7.06 22.13
N VAL A 229 -15.99 6.74 23.14
CA VAL A 229 -15.89 7.31 24.48
C VAL A 229 -15.99 6.22 25.54
N ALA A 230 -15.58 6.52 26.77
CA ALA A 230 -15.62 5.58 27.88
C ALA A 230 -17.03 5.00 28.09
N PRO A 231 -17.14 3.73 28.55
CA PRO A 231 -18.42 3.14 28.92
C PRO A 231 -19.23 4.04 29.87
N GLY A 232 -20.53 4.18 29.61
CA GLY A 232 -21.42 5.05 30.39
C GLY A 232 -21.26 6.55 30.13
N ARG A 233 -20.37 6.98 29.21
CA ARG A 233 -20.27 8.37 28.75
C ARG A 233 -20.96 8.55 27.41
N GLY A 234 -21.77 9.61 27.29
CA GLY A 234 -22.41 10.00 26.04
C GLY A 234 -23.39 8.96 25.46
N PRO A 235 -24.09 9.30 24.37
CA PRO A 235 -25.10 8.42 23.79
C PRO A 235 -24.52 7.29 22.93
N ARG A 236 -23.26 7.39 22.50
CA ARG A 236 -22.61 6.40 21.61
C ARG A 236 -21.85 5.31 22.36
N GLY A 237 -21.31 5.63 23.54
CA GLY A 237 -20.51 4.68 24.33
C GLY A 237 -19.21 4.24 23.65
N LEU A 238 -18.73 3.07 24.07
CA LEU A 238 -17.51 2.44 23.59
C LEU A 238 -17.72 1.88 22.17
N ASN A 239 -16.83 2.21 21.24
CA ASN A 239 -16.83 1.64 19.89
C ASN A 239 -15.61 0.73 19.70
N GLU A 240 -15.87 -0.57 19.50
CA GLU A 240 -14.83 -1.60 19.35
C GLU A 240 -14.31 -1.77 17.92
N ASN A 241 -14.96 -1.15 16.92
CA ASN A 241 -14.66 -1.39 15.52
C ASN A 241 -13.16 -1.17 15.21
N TYR A 242 -12.62 0.00 15.59
CA TYR A 242 -11.21 0.27 15.32
C TYR A 242 -10.25 -0.67 16.05
N ALA A 243 -10.53 -0.98 17.33
CA ALA A 243 -9.72 -1.91 18.10
C ALA A 243 -9.70 -3.31 17.47
N ARG A 244 -10.85 -3.79 16.99
CA ARG A 244 -10.95 -5.07 16.27
C ARG A 244 -10.11 -5.04 15.01
N GLU A 245 -10.29 -4.06 14.13
CA GLU A 245 -9.52 -4.00 12.88
C GLU A 245 -8.02 -3.84 13.12
N LEU A 246 -7.63 -3.07 14.16
CA LEU A 246 -6.25 -2.87 14.55
C LEU A 246 -5.58 -4.19 14.96
N MET A 247 -6.26 -5.03 15.74
CA MET A 247 -5.75 -6.35 16.14
C MET A 247 -5.84 -7.37 15.00
N GLU A 248 -6.98 -7.46 14.33
CA GLU A 248 -7.30 -8.50 13.37
C GLU A 248 -6.60 -8.30 12.02
N LEU A 249 -6.76 -7.12 11.42
CA LEU A 249 -6.35 -6.87 10.04
C LEU A 249 -4.98 -6.24 9.95
N HIS A 250 -4.72 -5.26 10.82
CA HIS A 250 -3.54 -4.42 10.76
C HIS A 250 -2.33 -5.02 11.49
N THR A 251 -2.54 -5.91 12.47
CA THR A 251 -1.44 -6.40 13.32
C THR A 251 -1.43 -7.92 13.49
N LEU A 252 -2.15 -8.47 14.47
CA LEU A 252 -1.99 -9.86 14.94
C LEU A 252 -2.47 -10.90 13.92
N GLY A 253 -3.37 -10.53 13.01
CA GLY A 253 -4.07 -11.50 12.15
C GLY A 253 -5.28 -12.11 12.85
N VAL A 254 -6.24 -12.65 12.09
CA VAL A 254 -7.47 -13.26 12.63
C VAL A 254 -7.22 -14.38 13.64
N ASP A 255 -6.17 -15.18 13.43
CA ASP A 255 -5.74 -16.25 14.34
C ASP A 255 -4.61 -15.77 15.28
N GLY A 256 -4.58 -14.49 15.59
CA GLY A 256 -3.48 -13.81 16.29
C GLY A 256 -3.32 -14.16 17.77
N GLY A 257 -4.27 -14.93 18.33
CA GLY A 257 -4.26 -15.40 19.72
C GLY A 257 -4.86 -14.43 20.74
N TYR A 258 -5.66 -13.46 20.30
CA TYR A 258 -6.39 -12.54 21.18
C TYR A 258 -7.85 -12.97 21.37
N THR A 259 -8.48 -12.43 22.40
CA THR A 259 -9.87 -12.70 22.76
C THR A 259 -10.77 -11.50 22.46
N GLN A 260 -12.10 -11.72 22.50
CA GLN A 260 -13.06 -10.62 22.45
C GLN A 260 -12.85 -9.62 23.60
N GLN A 261 -12.39 -10.07 24.78
CA GLN A 261 -12.08 -9.18 25.89
C GLN A 261 -10.90 -8.26 25.55
N ASP A 262 -9.87 -8.76 24.85
CA ASP A 262 -8.75 -7.93 24.43
C ASP A 262 -9.18 -6.84 23.42
N VAL A 263 -10.16 -7.15 22.57
CA VAL A 263 -10.76 -6.14 21.66
C VAL A 263 -11.45 -5.05 22.47
N THR A 264 -12.27 -5.42 23.47
CA THR A 264 -12.94 -4.46 24.36
C THR A 264 -11.92 -3.61 25.13
N GLU A 265 -10.87 -4.21 25.67
CA GLU A 265 -9.85 -3.52 26.45
C GLU A 265 -9.00 -2.58 25.58
N LEU A 266 -8.66 -2.97 24.35
CA LEU A 266 -8.03 -2.05 23.40
C LEU A 266 -8.96 -0.92 23.00
N ALA A 267 -10.26 -1.18 22.83
CA ALA A 267 -11.22 -0.12 22.57
C ALA A 267 -11.24 0.88 23.74
N ARG A 268 -11.17 0.42 24.99
CA ARG A 268 -11.06 1.26 26.18
C ARG A 268 -9.77 2.08 26.16
N ILE A 269 -8.62 1.49 25.82
CA ILE A 269 -7.33 2.18 25.63
C ILE A 269 -7.46 3.32 24.62
N LEU A 270 -8.15 3.08 23.48
CA LEU A 270 -8.26 4.04 22.38
C LEU A 270 -9.36 5.10 22.56
N THR A 271 -10.16 5.04 23.64
CA THR A 271 -11.18 6.05 23.90
C THR A 271 -10.55 7.44 24.05
N GLY A 272 -11.22 8.46 23.51
CA GLY A 272 -10.70 9.83 23.53
C GLY A 272 -9.64 10.14 22.47
N TRP A 273 -9.08 9.16 21.76
CA TRP A 273 -8.29 9.41 20.55
C TRP A 273 -9.20 9.92 19.43
N THR A 274 -9.02 11.19 19.07
CA THR A 274 -9.88 11.91 18.14
C THR A 274 -9.05 12.87 17.29
N PHE A 275 -9.72 13.74 16.56
CA PHE A 275 -9.07 14.83 15.84
C PHE A 275 -9.68 16.17 16.27
N ALA A 276 -8.90 17.23 16.14
CA ALA A 276 -9.30 18.56 16.58
C ALA A 276 -10.67 18.94 15.98
N PRO A 277 -11.64 19.39 16.81
CA PRO A 277 -12.96 19.77 16.31
C PRO A 277 -12.81 20.91 15.32
N VAL A 278 -13.31 20.67 14.13
CA VAL A 278 -13.14 21.59 13.02
C VAL A 278 -14.26 22.62 13.05
N ARG A 279 -13.97 23.80 13.61
CA ARG A 279 -14.89 24.94 13.65
C ARG A 279 -14.69 25.79 12.39
N PRO A 280 -15.72 25.94 11.53
CA PRO A 280 -15.58 26.69 10.27
C PRO A 280 -15.33 28.18 10.45
N ASP A 281 -15.70 28.72 11.60
CA ASP A 281 -15.61 30.15 11.91
C ASP A 281 -14.29 30.52 12.61
N GLU A 282 -13.44 29.51 12.93
CA GLU A 282 -12.11 29.72 13.49
C GLU A 282 -11.05 29.72 12.38
N ALA A 283 -10.03 30.56 12.53
CA ALA A 283 -8.92 30.60 11.59
C ALA A 283 -8.23 29.22 11.52
N PRO A 284 -7.98 28.69 10.31
CA PRO A 284 -7.21 27.47 10.17
C PRO A 284 -5.81 27.61 10.77
N PRO A 285 -5.18 26.50 11.20
CA PRO A 285 -3.73 26.48 11.42
C PRO A 285 -3.01 26.96 10.16
N SER A 286 -2.14 27.96 10.32
CA SER A 286 -1.39 28.61 9.23
C SER A 286 0.05 28.13 9.12
N GLU A 287 0.58 27.47 10.15
CA GLU A 287 1.96 26.97 10.14
C GLU A 287 2.09 25.78 9.19
N PRO A 288 3.09 25.79 8.29
CA PRO A 288 3.39 24.64 7.45
C PRO A 288 3.72 23.42 8.28
N VAL A 289 3.17 22.27 7.88
CA VAL A 289 3.46 21.00 8.54
C VAL A 289 4.74 20.39 7.95
N PRO A 290 5.74 20.03 8.78
CA PRO A 290 6.98 19.42 8.30
C PRO A 290 6.77 17.99 7.79
N LEU A 291 7.62 17.59 6.83
CA LEU A 291 7.73 16.24 6.29
C LEU A 291 9.20 15.81 6.20
N PRO A 292 9.58 14.58 6.64
CA PRO A 292 8.73 13.65 7.39
C PRO A 292 8.38 14.22 8.78
N GLY A 293 7.15 13.99 9.22
CA GLY A 293 6.71 14.37 10.57
C GLY A 293 7.19 13.37 11.63
N ASP A 294 6.79 13.60 12.88
CA ASP A 294 6.90 12.60 13.95
C ASP A 294 5.64 11.71 13.93
N PRO A 295 5.77 10.37 13.81
CA PRO A 295 4.62 9.46 13.72
C PRO A 295 3.70 9.54 14.95
N ARG A 296 4.23 9.93 16.11
CA ARG A 296 3.46 10.09 17.36
C ARG A 296 2.82 11.46 17.49
N ARG A 297 3.24 12.43 16.68
CA ARG A 297 2.69 13.80 16.65
C ARG A 297 2.02 14.09 15.32
N MET A 298 1.11 13.20 14.93
CA MET A 298 0.36 13.32 13.69
C MET A 298 -0.49 14.60 13.66
N PRO A 299 -0.33 15.47 12.65
CA PRO A 299 -1.13 16.68 12.49
C PRO A 299 -2.63 16.41 12.54
N GLY A 300 -3.36 17.27 13.24
CA GLY A 300 -4.81 17.15 13.45
C GLY A 300 -5.25 16.09 14.46
N PHE A 301 -4.37 15.21 14.94
CA PHE A 301 -4.67 14.32 16.07
C PHE A 301 -4.94 15.13 17.35
N LEU A 302 -5.85 14.63 18.19
CA LEU A 302 -6.14 15.18 19.51
C LEU A 302 -6.50 14.04 20.47
N PHE A 303 -6.01 14.13 21.70
CA PHE A 303 -6.50 13.30 22.81
C PHE A 303 -7.50 14.08 23.69
N ASN A 304 -8.71 13.55 23.83
CA ASN A 304 -9.74 14.10 24.71
C ASN A 304 -9.84 13.28 26.02
N ALA A 305 -9.12 13.72 27.04
CA ALA A 305 -9.10 13.07 28.36
C ALA A 305 -10.50 12.94 29.01
N ARG A 306 -11.46 13.81 28.69
CA ARG A 306 -12.83 13.73 29.25
C ARG A 306 -13.66 12.60 28.63
N ALA A 307 -13.30 12.17 27.43
CA ALA A 307 -13.90 11.06 26.73
C ALA A 307 -13.21 9.72 27.03
N HIS A 308 -12.00 9.74 27.58
CA HIS A 308 -11.20 8.55 27.83
C HIS A 308 -11.68 7.77 29.07
N ASP A 309 -11.59 6.45 28.99
CA ASP A 309 -11.77 5.54 30.12
C ASP A 309 -10.48 5.48 30.94
N ALA A 310 -10.44 6.21 32.05
CA ALA A 310 -9.26 6.25 32.93
C ALA A 310 -9.14 5.05 33.89
N GLY A 311 -10.01 4.03 33.77
CA GLY A 311 -9.92 2.82 34.58
C GLY A 311 -8.69 1.99 34.21
N GLY A 312 -8.20 1.18 35.16
CA GLY A 312 -7.16 0.18 34.90
C GLY A 312 -7.61 -0.84 33.86
N LYS A 313 -6.68 -1.32 33.05
CA LYS A 313 -6.95 -2.21 31.91
C LYS A 313 -6.01 -3.40 31.95
N THR A 314 -6.53 -4.57 31.60
CA THR A 314 -5.74 -5.79 31.43
C THR A 314 -5.92 -6.26 30.00
N TRP A 315 -4.88 -6.13 29.19
CA TRP A 315 -4.96 -6.31 27.75
C TRP A 315 -3.81 -7.18 27.27
N LEU A 316 -4.12 -8.26 26.55
CA LEU A 316 -3.17 -9.30 26.14
C LEU A 316 -2.38 -9.90 27.31
N GLY A 317 -3.05 -10.03 28.47
CA GLY A 317 -2.43 -10.49 29.72
C GLY A 317 -1.49 -9.47 30.39
N LEU A 318 -1.34 -8.26 29.83
CA LEU A 318 -0.53 -7.18 30.39
C LEU A 318 -1.42 -6.21 31.18
N HIS A 319 -0.94 -5.76 32.34
CA HIS A 319 -1.57 -4.65 33.05
C HIS A 319 -1.14 -3.32 32.42
N VAL A 320 -2.09 -2.58 31.86
CA VAL A 320 -1.86 -1.24 31.31
C VAL A 320 -2.26 -0.21 32.37
N PRO A 321 -1.29 0.51 32.97
CA PRO A 321 -1.61 1.51 33.98
C PRO A 321 -2.38 2.68 33.35
N ALA A 322 -3.21 3.35 34.15
CA ALA A 322 -3.90 4.55 33.72
C ALA A 322 -2.88 5.64 33.34
N GLY A 323 -2.86 6.00 32.06
CA GLY A 323 -1.91 6.94 31.45
C GLY A 323 -2.55 7.90 30.45
N GLY A 324 -3.84 7.71 30.14
CA GLY A 324 -4.52 8.53 29.15
C GLY A 324 -4.00 8.24 27.74
N GLU A 325 -3.47 9.26 27.06
CA GLU A 325 -3.01 9.13 25.67
C GLU A 325 -1.91 8.07 25.51
N SER A 326 -0.97 8.01 26.46
CA SER A 326 0.21 7.14 26.39
C SER A 326 -0.13 5.65 26.48
N GLU A 327 -1.32 5.28 26.94
CA GLU A 327 -1.80 3.90 26.92
C GLU A 327 -1.89 3.36 25.50
N GLY A 328 -2.35 4.19 24.56
CA GLY A 328 -2.39 3.80 23.15
C GLY A 328 -0.99 3.68 22.56
N ASP A 329 -0.01 4.48 23.02
CA ASP A 329 1.37 4.30 22.58
C ASP A 329 1.93 2.95 23.02
N VAL A 330 1.69 2.57 24.28
CA VAL A 330 2.05 1.23 24.81
C VAL A 330 1.36 0.13 24.00
N ALA A 331 0.09 0.31 23.65
CA ALA A 331 -0.65 -0.67 22.87
C ALA A 331 -0.07 -0.85 21.46
N LEU A 332 0.16 0.24 20.72
CA LEU A 332 0.73 0.19 19.37
C LEU A 332 2.14 -0.39 19.37
N ASP A 333 2.98 0.00 20.34
CA ASP A 333 4.32 -0.53 20.51
C ASP A 333 4.32 -2.04 20.86
N THR A 334 3.33 -2.50 21.60
CA THR A 334 3.14 -3.92 21.94
C THR A 334 2.71 -4.73 20.73
N LEU A 335 1.69 -4.26 19.99
CA LEU A 335 1.23 -4.91 18.76
C LEU A 335 2.35 -4.98 17.72
N ALA A 336 3.08 -3.89 17.51
CA ALA A 336 4.15 -3.83 16.52
C ALA A 336 5.27 -4.84 16.75
N ARG A 337 5.49 -5.27 18.00
CA ARG A 337 6.53 -6.25 18.39
C ARG A 337 5.99 -7.65 18.63
N HIS A 338 4.69 -7.86 18.45
CA HIS A 338 4.08 -9.15 18.75
C HIS A 338 4.50 -10.22 17.72
N PRO A 339 4.82 -11.46 18.14
CA PRO A 339 5.18 -12.55 17.23
C PRO A 339 4.12 -12.84 16.15
N SER A 340 2.83 -12.77 16.50
CA SER A 340 1.74 -12.93 15.52
C SER A 340 1.77 -11.82 14.46
N THR A 341 2.09 -10.58 14.84
CA THR A 341 2.25 -9.48 13.88
C THR A 341 3.42 -9.70 12.95
N ALA A 342 4.56 -10.12 13.48
CA ALA A 342 5.72 -10.47 12.65
C ALA A 342 5.37 -11.55 11.61
N ARG A 343 4.66 -12.61 12.02
CA ARG A 343 4.22 -13.70 11.14
C ARG A 343 3.19 -13.23 10.11
N HIS A 344 2.19 -12.47 10.53
CA HIS A 344 1.14 -11.91 9.66
C HIS A 344 1.71 -11.02 8.57
N LEU A 345 2.56 -10.06 8.94
CA LEU A 345 3.20 -9.15 8.00
C LEU A 345 4.19 -9.86 7.08
N ALA A 346 4.99 -10.78 7.61
CA ALA A 346 5.89 -11.60 6.80
C ALA A 346 5.12 -12.42 5.75
N PHE A 347 3.97 -12.99 6.13
CA PHE A 347 3.09 -13.69 5.19
C PHE A 347 2.55 -12.74 4.12
N LYS A 348 1.99 -11.57 4.49
CA LYS A 348 1.45 -10.61 3.51
C LYS A 348 2.53 -10.10 2.55
N LEU A 349 3.73 -9.81 3.03
CA LEU A 349 4.85 -9.37 2.19
C LEU A 349 5.36 -10.49 1.27
N ALA A 350 5.53 -11.71 1.79
CA ALA A 350 5.90 -12.87 0.97
C ALA A 350 4.81 -13.18 -0.07
N GLN A 351 3.54 -13.06 0.30
CA GLN A 351 2.42 -13.21 -0.62
C GLN A 351 2.46 -12.13 -1.72
N TYR A 352 2.81 -10.91 -1.35
CA TYR A 352 2.86 -9.79 -2.27
C TYR A 352 3.97 -9.92 -3.32
N PHE A 353 5.17 -10.28 -2.87
CA PHE A 353 6.36 -10.24 -3.71
C PHE A 353 6.77 -11.59 -4.31
N VAL A 354 6.45 -12.72 -3.66
CA VAL A 354 7.01 -14.03 -4.02
C VAL A 354 5.97 -14.92 -4.71
N SER A 355 4.84 -15.21 -4.06
CA SER A 355 3.83 -16.12 -4.63
C SER A 355 2.50 -16.00 -3.89
N ASP A 356 1.37 -16.35 -4.50
CA ASP A 356 0.07 -16.34 -3.81
C ASP A 356 0.02 -17.25 -2.56
N ALA A 357 0.77 -18.35 -2.57
CA ALA A 357 0.93 -19.28 -1.45
C ALA A 357 2.42 -19.40 -1.06
N PRO A 358 2.98 -18.41 -0.33
CA PRO A 358 4.39 -18.41 0.03
C PRO A 358 4.75 -19.60 0.93
N PRO A 359 5.91 -20.26 0.74
CA PRO A 359 6.32 -21.36 1.59
C PRO A 359 6.41 -20.94 3.07
N PRO A 360 5.87 -21.74 4.02
CA PRO A 360 5.90 -21.40 5.45
C PRO A 360 7.31 -21.11 5.98
N ALA A 361 8.31 -21.86 5.51
CA ALA A 361 9.70 -21.65 5.91
C ALA A 361 10.24 -20.26 5.53
N LEU A 362 9.83 -19.69 4.38
CA LEU A 362 10.21 -18.34 3.98
C LEU A 362 9.55 -17.29 4.89
N VAL A 363 8.26 -17.49 5.19
CA VAL A 363 7.51 -16.64 6.11
C VAL A 363 8.15 -16.66 7.50
N ASP A 364 8.54 -17.82 8.01
CA ASP A 364 9.19 -17.98 9.31
C ASP A 364 10.58 -17.31 9.36
N ARG A 365 11.34 -17.35 8.25
CA ARG A 365 12.62 -16.61 8.15
C ARG A 365 12.38 -15.10 8.18
N ALA A 366 11.44 -14.61 7.38
CA ALA A 366 11.09 -13.19 7.33
C ALA A 366 10.55 -12.67 8.67
N ALA A 367 9.68 -13.43 9.34
CA ALA A 367 9.13 -13.08 10.66
C ALA A 367 10.21 -13.02 11.76
N ARG A 368 11.17 -13.95 11.74
CA ARG A 368 12.32 -13.88 12.66
C ARG A 368 13.18 -12.64 12.43
N VAL A 369 13.42 -12.27 11.18
CA VAL A 369 14.15 -11.03 10.86
C VAL A 369 13.38 -9.81 11.31
N PHE A 370 12.06 -9.78 11.12
CA PHE A 370 11.21 -8.69 11.61
C PHE A 370 11.38 -8.49 13.12
N LEU A 371 11.26 -9.55 13.93
CA LEU A 371 11.43 -9.46 15.38
C LEU A 371 12.86 -9.09 15.79
N ALA A 372 13.87 -9.70 15.16
CA ALA A 372 15.27 -9.44 15.46
C ALA A 372 15.71 -8.00 15.12
N GLN A 373 15.01 -7.35 14.20
CA GLN A 373 15.30 -6.00 13.71
C GLN A 373 14.29 -4.96 14.22
N ASP A 374 13.57 -5.23 15.32
CA ASP A 374 12.58 -4.31 15.92
C ASP A 374 11.54 -3.79 14.90
N GLY A 375 11.08 -4.68 14.00
CA GLY A 375 10.06 -4.37 13.00
C GLY A 375 10.53 -3.54 11.82
N GLN A 376 11.85 -3.44 11.57
CA GLN A 376 12.36 -2.79 10.37
C GLN A 376 11.96 -3.54 9.09
N VAL A 377 11.32 -2.84 8.15
CA VAL A 377 10.77 -3.45 6.93
C VAL A 377 11.86 -3.80 5.92
N LEU A 378 12.88 -2.95 5.74
CA LEU A 378 13.94 -3.19 4.75
C LEU A 378 14.69 -4.51 4.93
N PRO A 379 15.15 -4.90 6.14
CA PRO A 379 15.77 -6.21 6.37
C PRO A 379 14.86 -7.39 6.00
N VAL A 380 13.55 -7.26 6.23
CA VAL A 380 12.56 -8.29 5.86
C VAL A 380 12.45 -8.39 4.34
N LEU A 381 12.31 -7.25 3.64
CA LEU A 381 12.27 -7.22 2.18
C LEU A 381 13.56 -7.80 1.57
N ARG A 382 14.73 -7.43 2.10
CA ARG A 382 16.00 -8.01 1.68
C ARG A 382 16.00 -9.53 1.83
N THR A 383 15.52 -10.05 2.97
CA THR A 383 15.41 -11.50 3.22
C THR A 383 14.55 -12.21 2.17
N LEU A 384 13.46 -11.57 1.72
CA LEU A 384 12.63 -12.10 0.65
C LEU A 384 13.35 -12.04 -0.70
N PHE A 385 13.95 -10.90 -1.05
CA PHE A 385 14.53 -10.69 -2.38
C PHE A 385 15.89 -11.35 -2.59
N THR A 386 16.57 -11.80 -1.53
CA THR A 386 17.78 -12.62 -1.63
C THR A 386 17.50 -14.12 -1.48
N SER A 387 16.23 -14.52 -1.35
CA SER A 387 15.85 -15.92 -1.14
C SER A 387 15.88 -16.71 -2.45
N GLU A 388 16.17 -18.01 -2.37
CA GLU A 388 16.06 -18.92 -3.52
C GLU A 388 14.62 -18.99 -4.02
N GLU A 389 13.64 -18.94 -3.10
CA GLU A 389 12.21 -18.97 -3.43
C GLU A 389 11.78 -17.79 -4.30
N PHE A 390 12.38 -16.60 -4.12
CA PHE A 390 12.09 -15.44 -4.95
C PHE A 390 12.65 -15.60 -6.37
N TRP A 391 13.86 -16.15 -6.50
CA TRP A 391 14.54 -16.28 -7.80
C TRP A 391 14.24 -17.58 -8.56
N ASP A 392 13.46 -18.48 -7.97
CA ASP A 392 13.01 -19.73 -8.60
C ASP A 392 12.28 -19.44 -9.93
N GLU A 393 12.64 -20.17 -10.98
CA GLU A 393 12.09 -19.96 -12.32
C GLU A 393 10.56 -20.13 -12.36
N ARG A 394 10.00 -20.96 -11.48
CA ARG A 394 8.56 -21.16 -11.34
C ARG A 394 7.84 -19.92 -10.84
N GLN A 395 8.54 -18.97 -10.20
CA GLN A 395 7.95 -17.70 -9.79
C GLN A 395 7.90 -16.66 -10.91
N ARG A 396 8.57 -16.88 -12.04
CA ARG A 396 8.53 -15.92 -13.16
C ARG A 396 7.13 -15.91 -13.77
N GLY A 397 6.42 -14.78 -13.64
CA GLY A 397 5.05 -14.67 -14.13
C GLY A 397 4.02 -15.49 -13.34
N SER A 398 4.36 -15.97 -12.14
CA SER A 398 3.45 -16.79 -11.34
C SER A 398 2.29 -16.00 -10.73
N LYS A 399 2.40 -14.67 -10.63
CA LYS A 399 1.36 -13.82 -10.05
C LYS A 399 0.61 -13.08 -11.15
N PHE A 400 -0.70 -12.93 -10.97
CA PHE A 400 -1.52 -12.07 -11.81
C PHE A 400 -1.47 -10.62 -11.32
N LYS A 401 -1.35 -9.67 -12.23
CA LYS A 401 -1.33 -8.24 -11.88
C LYS A 401 -2.71 -7.76 -11.46
N THR A 402 -2.76 -6.90 -10.45
CA THR A 402 -3.97 -6.11 -10.14
C THR A 402 -4.28 -5.14 -11.30
N PRO A 403 -5.50 -4.57 -11.39
CA PRO A 403 -5.84 -3.57 -12.41
C PRO A 403 -4.85 -2.39 -12.44
N LEU A 404 -4.46 -1.88 -11.25
CA LEU A 404 -3.47 -0.81 -11.13
C LEU A 404 -2.12 -1.23 -11.70
N GLN A 405 -1.62 -2.41 -11.33
CA GLN A 405 -0.34 -2.93 -11.80
C GLN A 405 -0.34 -3.15 -13.32
N PHE A 406 -1.43 -3.66 -13.88
CA PHE A 406 -1.55 -3.88 -15.32
C PHE A 406 -1.53 -2.55 -16.09
N ALA A 407 -2.36 -1.58 -15.69
CA ALA A 407 -2.43 -0.27 -16.32
C ALA A 407 -1.07 0.46 -16.28
N LEU A 408 -0.44 0.51 -15.10
CA LEU A 408 0.87 1.14 -14.94
C LEU A 408 1.96 0.42 -15.74
N SER A 409 1.97 -0.92 -15.74
CA SER A 409 2.98 -1.68 -16.47
C SER A 409 2.86 -1.54 -17.99
N SER A 410 1.64 -1.42 -18.51
CA SER A 410 1.42 -1.15 -19.92
C SER A 410 1.95 0.23 -20.33
N LEU A 411 1.67 1.26 -19.53
CA LEU A 411 2.16 2.62 -19.79
C LEU A 411 3.68 2.71 -19.65
N ARG A 412 4.26 2.06 -18.64
CA ARG A 412 5.71 2.01 -18.44
C ARG A 412 6.42 1.28 -19.57
N ALA A 413 5.90 0.15 -20.04
CA ALA A 413 6.47 -0.59 -21.17
C ALA A 413 6.56 0.27 -22.44
N LEU A 414 5.57 1.15 -22.66
CA LEU A 414 5.58 2.11 -23.77
C LEU A 414 6.50 3.32 -23.54
N GLY A 415 7.02 3.52 -22.33
CA GLY A 415 7.67 4.77 -21.95
C GLY A 415 6.70 5.96 -21.94
N HIS A 416 5.39 5.72 -21.84
CA HIS A 416 4.35 6.74 -21.95
C HIS A 416 3.97 7.27 -20.57
N THR A 417 4.01 8.59 -20.41
CA THR A 417 3.46 9.27 -19.23
C THR A 417 2.44 10.32 -19.69
N PRO A 418 1.13 9.99 -19.66
CA PRO A 418 0.07 10.88 -20.11
C PRO A 418 0.04 12.22 -19.36
N ALA A 419 -0.18 13.33 -20.07
CA ALA A 419 -0.42 14.63 -19.43
C ALA A 419 -1.73 14.68 -18.62
N ASN A 420 -2.70 13.83 -18.98
CA ASN A 420 -3.94 13.66 -18.23
C ASN A 420 -4.14 12.17 -17.91
N VAL A 421 -3.98 11.81 -16.64
CA VAL A 421 -4.15 10.42 -16.16
C VAL A 421 -5.55 10.12 -15.64
N ARG A 422 -6.44 11.13 -15.54
CA ARG A 422 -7.79 10.95 -14.98
C ARG A 422 -8.62 9.86 -15.66
N PRO A 423 -8.55 9.64 -16.99
CA PRO A 423 -9.31 8.56 -17.62
C PRO A 423 -8.95 7.17 -17.08
N LEU A 424 -7.76 6.98 -16.50
CA LEU A 424 -7.39 5.73 -15.84
C LEU A 424 -8.29 5.40 -14.65
N GLN A 425 -8.91 6.36 -13.99
CA GLN A 425 -9.86 6.08 -12.91
C GLN A 425 -11.02 5.19 -13.39
N PHE A 426 -11.55 5.48 -14.58
CA PHE A 426 -12.62 4.68 -15.18
C PHE A 426 -12.15 3.27 -15.51
N GLU A 427 -10.91 3.13 -15.99
CA GLU A 427 -10.33 1.82 -16.28
C GLU A 427 -10.29 0.97 -15.01
N LEU A 428 -9.68 1.49 -13.96
CA LEU A 428 -9.51 0.76 -12.70
C LEU A 428 -10.87 0.40 -12.07
N VAL A 429 -11.84 1.31 -12.11
CA VAL A 429 -13.21 1.04 -11.65
C VAL A 429 -13.89 -0.05 -12.49
N SER A 430 -13.67 -0.08 -13.81
CA SER A 430 -14.29 -1.07 -14.69
C SER A 430 -13.78 -2.50 -14.47
N GLU A 431 -12.59 -2.65 -13.89
CA GLU A 431 -12.02 -3.92 -13.43
C GLU A 431 -12.31 -4.22 -11.94
N GLY A 432 -13.05 -3.34 -11.24
CA GLY A 432 -13.44 -3.53 -9.83
C GLY A 432 -12.47 -2.96 -8.79
N MET A 433 -11.44 -2.22 -9.20
CA MET A 433 -10.44 -1.63 -8.30
C MET A 433 -10.51 -0.10 -8.32
N ARG A 434 -11.37 0.51 -7.49
CA ARG A 434 -11.33 1.96 -7.31
C ARG A 434 -10.12 2.35 -6.47
N LEU A 435 -9.14 3.04 -7.07
CA LEU A 435 -8.02 3.58 -6.29
C LEU A 435 -8.55 4.49 -5.18
N PHE A 436 -8.06 4.27 -3.95
CA PHE A 436 -8.51 4.95 -2.73
C PHE A 436 -9.98 4.72 -2.34
N GLY A 437 -10.66 3.74 -2.94
CA GLY A 437 -12.08 3.50 -2.73
C GLY A 437 -12.43 2.04 -2.45
N CYS A 438 -11.54 1.31 -1.78
CA CYS A 438 -11.87 -0.01 -1.27
C CYS A 438 -12.81 0.17 -0.07
N PRO A 439 -14.04 -0.40 -0.08
CA PRO A 439 -15.03 -0.11 0.94
C PRO A 439 -14.71 -0.75 2.29
N THR A 440 -13.97 -1.86 2.31
CA THR A 440 -13.69 -2.65 3.52
C THR A 440 -12.26 -2.39 4.04
N PRO A 441 -12.02 -2.43 5.36
CA PRO A 441 -10.72 -2.13 5.94
C PRO A 441 -9.64 -3.17 5.62
N ASP A 442 -10.01 -4.37 5.17
CA ASP A 442 -9.06 -5.42 4.79
C ASP A 442 -8.37 -5.20 3.43
N GLY A 443 -8.81 -4.17 2.70
CA GLY A 443 -8.24 -3.75 1.43
C GLY A 443 -8.52 -4.71 0.28
N TYR A 444 -7.97 -4.39 -0.89
CA TYR A 444 -8.05 -5.25 -2.07
C TYR A 444 -7.16 -6.49 -1.91
N LYS A 445 -7.65 -7.64 -2.37
CA LYS A 445 -6.87 -8.90 -2.39
C LYS A 445 -5.74 -8.80 -3.43
N ASN A 446 -4.62 -9.46 -3.17
CA ASN A 446 -3.44 -9.48 -4.07
C ASN A 446 -3.11 -10.89 -4.58
N THR A 447 -4.15 -11.68 -4.84
CA THR A 447 -4.07 -13.04 -5.39
C THR A 447 -4.70 -13.10 -6.78
N GLU A 448 -4.26 -14.06 -7.58
CA GLU A 448 -4.79 -14.31 -8.93
C GLU A 448 -6.30 -14.54 -8.93
N ALA A 449 -6.80 -15.32 -7.97
CA ALA A 449 -8.22 -15.64 -7.85
C ALA A 449 -9.14 -14.41 -7.74
N ALA A 450 -8.63 -13.28 -7.24
CA ALA A 450 -9.41 -12.05 -7.11
C ALA A 450 -9.55 -11.28 -8.43
N TRP A 451 -8.65 -11.50 -9.40
CA TRP A 451 -8.51 -10.63 -10.57
C TRP A 451 -8.58 -11.38 -11.90
N MET A 452 -8.29 -12.68 -11.93
CA MET A 452 -8.36 -13.48 -13.15
C MET A 452 -9.80 -13.90 -13.43
N SER A 453 -10.49 -13.11 -14.28
CA SER A 453 -11.83 -13.42 -14.79
C SER A 453 -11.95 -13.08 -16.27
N PRO A 454 -12.88 -13.70 -17.02
CA PRO A 454 -13.14 -13.34 -18.42
C PRO A 454 -13.45 -11.85 -18.62
N HIS A 455 -14.19 -11.24 -17.68
CA HIS A 455 -14.51 -9.81 -17.70
C HIS A 455 -13.24 -8.95 -17.64
N VAL A 456 -12.37 -9.19 -16.64
CA VAL A 456 -11.12 -8.45 -16.47
C VAL A 456 -10.21 -8.61 -17.69
N LEU A 457 -10.07 -9.82 -18.23
CA LEU A 457 -9.26 -10.07 -19.42
C LEU A 457 -9.77 -9.28 -20.64
N GLY A 458 -11.09 -9.27 -20.87
CA GLY A 458 -11.70 -8.49 -21.94
C GLY A 458 -11.46 -6.98 -21.80
N ARG A 459 -11.66 -6.44 -20.59
CA ARG A 459 -11.42 -5.02 -20.28
C ARG A 459 -9.97 -4.61 -20.54
N ARG A 460 -9.01 -5.45 -20.19
CA ARG A 460 -7.59 -5.18 -20.41
C ARG A 460 -7.19 -5.14 -21.89
N VAL A 461 -7.75 -6.03 -22.72
CA VAL A 461 -7.56 -5.99 -24.18
C VAL A 461 -8.12 -4.69 -24.75
N GLU A 462 -9.32 -4.29 -24.32
CA GLU A 462 -9.96 -3.03 -24.73
C GLU A 462 -9.12 -1.82 -24.30
N PHE A 463 -8.61 -1.83 -23.07
CA PHE A 463 -7.74 -0.79 -22.53
C PHE A 463 -6.48 -0.59 -23.38
N VAL A 464 -5.69 -1.64 -23.60
CA VAL A 464 -4.43 -1.50 -24.35
C VAL A 464 -4.66 -1.16 -25.81
N THR A 465 -5.78 -1.60 -26.39
CA THR A 465 -6.22 -1.20 -27.74
C THR A 465 -6.53 0.29 -27.79
N ARG A 466 -7.24 0.84 -26.80
CA ARG A 466 -7.50 2.29 -26.69
C ARG A 466 -6.22 3.08 -26.49
N VAL A 467 -5.30 2.60 -25.63
CA VAL A 467 -4.01 3.26 -25.39
C VAL A 467 -3.17 3.31 -26.66
N ALA A 468 -3.06 2.21 -27.40
CA ALA A 468 -2.37 2.17 -28.69
C ALA A 468 -3.01 3.10 -29.74
N ASN A 469 -4.29 3.44 -29.57
CA ASN A 469 -5.03 4.42 -30.38
C ASN A 469 -5.12 5.80 -29.73
N ASN A 470 -4.14 6.16 -28.89
CA ASN A 470 -3.94 7.50 -28.31
C ASN A 470 -5.05 7.98 -27.36
N TRP A 471 -5.81 7.07 -26.74
CA TRP A 471 -6.85 7.45 -25.77
C TRP A 471 -6.31 8.27 -24.58
N LEU A 472 -5.05 8.02 -24.18
CA LEU A 472 -4.35 8.76 -23.13
C LEU A 472 -3.32 9.75 -23.71
N GLY A 473 -3.63 10.33 -24.87
CA GLY A 473 -2.71 11.14 -25.65
C GLY A 473 -1.75 10.30 -26.51
N PRO A 474 -0.93 10.95 -27.35
CA PRO A 474 -0.01 10.27 -28.26
C PRO A 474 0.97 9.36 -27.50
N ALA A 475 0.85 8.05 -27.67
CA ALA A 475 1.78 7.07 -27.13
C ALA A 475 2.80 6.67 -28.21
N PRO A 476 4.03 6.25 -27.83
CA PRO A 476 4.97 5.67 -28.79
C PRO A 476 4.38 4.42 -29.46
N VAL A 477 4.49 4.35 -30.79
CA VAL A 477 3.98 3.23 -31.59
C VAL A 477 5.16 2.56 -32.32
N GLU A 478 6.00 1.88 -31.56
CA GLU A 478 7.24 1.23 -32.04
C GLU A 478 7.22 -0.27 -31.66
N PRO A 479 6.54 -1.15 -32.43
CA PRO A 479 6.36 -2.55 -32.06
C PRO A 479 7.66 -3.32 -31.85
N GLU A 480 8.64 -3.13 -32.74
CA GLU A 480 9.94 -3.82 -32.65
C GLU A 480 10.71 -3.43 -31.40
N ARG A 481 10.70 -2.13 -31.07
CA ARG A 481 11.32 -1.62 -29.85
C ARG A 481 10.61 -2.17 -28.61
N LEU A 482 9.28 -2.16 -28.59
CA LEU A 482 8.50 -2.74 -27.49
C LEU A 482 8.83 -4.23 -27.29
N LEU A 483 8.94 -5.00 -28.38
CA LEU A 483 9.33 -6.41 -28.35
C LEU A 483 10.76 -6.63 -27.83
N ALA A 484 11.67 -5.68 -28.08
CA ALA A 484 13.04 -5.71 -27.57
C ALA A 484 13.11 -5.34 -26.09
N ASP A 485 12.45 -4.25 -25.69
CA ASP A 485 12.43 -3.72 -24.31
C ASP A 485 11.74 -4.68 -23.33
N LEU A 486 10.70 -5.40 -23.78
CA LEU A 486 10.02 -6.42 -22.98
C LEU A 486 10.73 -7.77 -22.99
N GLY A 487 11.52 -8.06 -24.03
CA GLY A 487 12.35 -9.25 -24.17
C GLY A 487 11.65 -10.56 -23.75
N PRO A 488 12.05 -11.19 -22.62
CA PRO A 488 11.54 -12.47 -22.16
C PRO A 488 10.11 -12.41 -21.60
N LEU A 489 9.53 -11.22 -21.39
CA LEU A 489 8.12 -11.07 -21.03
C LEU A 489 7.19 -11.35 -22.21
N VAL A 490 7.68 -11.27 -23.44
CA VAL A 490 6.88 -11.55 -24.63
C VAL A 490 7.00 -13.02 -25.00
N THR A 491 5.89 -13.75 -24.93
CA THR A 491 5.86 -15.16 -25.35
C THR A 491 6.18 -15.31 -26.83
N PRO A 492 6.73 -16.45 -27.30
CA PRO A 492 7.00 -16.68 -28.71
C PRO A 492 5.77 -16.44 -29.60
N ARG A 493 4.59 -16.90 -29.15
CA ARG A 493 3.32 -16.72 -29.86
C ARG A 493 2.89 -15.25 -29.94
N THR A 494 3.04 -14.49 -28.85
CA THR A 494 2.75 -13.05 -28.85
C THR A 494 3.70 -12.30 -29.80
N ARG A 495 4.99 -12.67 -29.79
CA ARG A 495 6.00 -12.09 -30.68
C ARG A 495 5.67 -12.36 -32.14
N GLU A 496 5.35 -13.60 -32.50
CA GLU A 496 4.94 -13.98 -33.84
C GLU A 496 3.71 -13.20 -34.31
N ALA A 497 2.65 -13.14 -33.47
CA ALA A 497 1.43 -12.40 -33.80
C ALA A 497 1.67 -10.91 -34.04
N ALA A 498 2.55 -10.28 -33.24
CA ALA A 498 2.90 -8.88 -33.40
C ALA A 498 3.70 -8.62 -34.69
N LEU A 499 4.66 -9.49 -35.02
CA LEU A 499 5.46 -9.39 -36.25
C LEU A 499 4.62 -9.61 -37.51
N GLN A 500 3.63 -10.50 -37.46
CA GLN A 500 2.67 -10.72 -38.56
C GLN A 500 1.84 -9.46 -38.89
N HIS A 501 1.69 -8.54 -37.93
CA HIS A 501 0.92 -7.30 -38.08
C HIS A 501 1.81 -6.05 -37.98
N GLN A 502 3.09 -6.16 -38.36
CA GLN A 502 4.05 -5.04 -38.31
C GLN A 502 3.63 -3.85 -39.20
N ASP A 503 2.85 -4.11 -40.25
CA ASP A 503 2.21 -3.12 -41.12
C ASP A 503 1.07 -2.34 -40.44
N GLN A 504 0.56 -2.87 -39.32
CA GLN A 504 -0.46 -2.27 -38.47
C GLN A 504 0.12 -2.01 -37.07
N PRO A 505 1.02 -1.02 -36.91
CA PRO A 505 1.88 -0.92 -35.74
C PRO A 505 1.11 -0.68 -34.43
N ARG A 506 -0.07 -0.03 -34.48
CA ARG A 506 -0.95 0.10 -33.30
C ARG A 506 -1.55 -1.24 -32.86
N LEU A 507 -1.95 -2.07 -33.82
CA LEU A 507 -2.45 -3.42 -33.55
C LEU A 507 -1.33 -4.29 -33.00
N ALA A 508 -0.13 -4.24 -33.60
CA ALA A 508 1.03 -4.97 -33.09
C ALA A 508 1.38 -4.60 -31.64
N VAL A 509 1.38 -3.30 -31.30
CA VAL A 509 1.56 -2.84 -29.91
C VAL A 509 0.46 -3.37 -28.99
N ALA A 510 -0.81 -3.27 -29.39
CA ALA A 510 -1.93 -3.76 -28.59
C ALA A 510 -1.84 -5.28 -28.35
N LEU A 511 -1.44 -6.07 -29.36
CA LEU A 511 -1.24 -7.51 -29.24
C LEU A 511 -0.13 -7.87 -28.24
N VAL A 512 0.97 -7.11 -28.23
CA VAL A 512 2.06 -7.31 -27.26
C VAL A 512 1.57 -7.01 -25.84
N LEU A 513 0.89 -5.88 -25.63
CA LEU A 513 0.40 -5.46 -24.32
C LEU A 513 -0.77 -6.32 -23.79
N ALA A 514 -1.56 -6.91 -24.69
CA ALA A 514 -2.61 -7.87 -24.36
C ALA A 514 -2.05 -9.28 -24.06
N GLY A 515 -0.77 -9.52 -24.31
CA GLY A 515 -0.14 -10.83 -24.16
C GLY A 515 -0.10 -11.36 -22.72
N PRO A 516 -0.05 -12.69 -22.51
CA PRO A 516 -0.06 -13.29 -21.17
C PRO A 516 1.05 -12.79 -20.24
N GLY A 517 2.24 -12.51 -20.77
CA GLY A 517 3.36 -12.01 -19.97
C GLY A 517 3.18 -10.57 -19.47
N MET A 518 2.27 -9.81 -20.08
CA MET A 518 1.90 -8.47 -19.58
C MET A 518 0.81 -8.53 -18.51
N MET A 519 -0.02 -9.58 -18.50
CA MET A 519 -1.03 -9.82 -17.46
C MET A 519 -0.42 -10.29 -16.13
N ARG A 520 0.79 -10.85 -16.20
CA ARG A 520 1.47 -11.54 -15.09
C ARG A 520 2.74 -10.80 -14.64
N ARG A 521 3.18 -11.08 -13.42
CA ARG A 521 4.41 -10.53 -12.82
C ARG A 521 5.22 -11.58 -12.09
#